data_AF-A0A2E1QM11-F1
#
_entry.id   AF-A0A2E1QM11-F1
#
_cell.length_a   1.000
_cell.length_b   1.000
_cell.length_c   1.000
_cell.angle_alpha   90.00
_cell.angle_beta   90.00
_cell.angle_gamma   90.00
#
_symmetry.space_group_name_H-M   'P 1'
#
loop_
_entity.id
_entity.type
_entity.pdbx_description
1 polymer ?
#
loop_
_entity_poly.entity_id
_entity_poly.type
_entity_poly.pdbx_seq_one_letter_code
_entity_poly.pdbx_strand_id
1 'polypeptide(L)'
;MNCYDPEIPLDLWSLGLIYDINISNDEAPKKKVNIVMSLTTPGCSMGQQMANDIKSKVVKLGEVETVDVEITFDPPWNPEMMTDDARKKLGFNAVSSTKKTQKIKTEWD
;
A
#
# COMPACT_ATOMS: atom_id res chain seq x y z
N MET A 1 -2.74 -7.80 13.48
CA MET A 1 -2.09 -8.57 12.39
C MET A 1 -1.30 -7.55 11.63
N ASN A 2 -0.01 -7.44 11.89
CA ASN A 2 0.76 -6.34 11.31
C ASN A 2 1.78 -6.95 10.36
N CYS A 3 1.76 -6.49 9.12
CA CYS A 3 2.69 -6.88 8.07
C CYS A 3 3.52 -5.62 7.78
N TYR A 4 4.80 -5.71 8.10
CA TYR A 4 5.73 -4.59 8.05
C TYR A 4 6.66 -4.75 6.86
N ASP A 5 6.95 -3.64 6.20
CA ASP A 5 8.03 -3.60 5.22
C ASP A 5 9.40 -3.58 5.94
N PRO A 6 10.34 -4.47 5.57
CA PRO A 6 11.66 -4.52 6.20
C PRO A 6 12.60 -3.40 5.71
N GLU A 7 12.32 -2.77 4.57
CA GLU A 7 13.11 -1.64 4.04
C GLU A 7 12.63 -0.31 4.60
N ILE A 8 11.33 -0.20 4.90
CA ILE A 8 10.72 0.95 5.55
C ILE A 8 9.90 0.43 6.75
N PRO A 9 10.27 0.72 8.02
CA PRO A 9 9.64 0.16 9.23
C PRO A 9 8.23 0.72 9.48
N LEU A 10 7.32 0.49 8.54
CA LEU A 10 5.94 0.94 8.48
C LEU A 10 5.04 -0.20 7.99
N ASP A 11 3.75 -0.11 8.36
CA ASP A 11 2.72 -1.06 7.98
C ASP A 11 2.34 -0.91 6.50
N LEU A 12 2.11 -2.03 5.80
CA LEU A 12 1.67 -2.07 4.40
C LEU A 12 0.39 -1.24 4.17
N TRP A 13 -0.52 -1.27 5.14
CA TRP A 13 -1.74 -0.46 5.13
C TRP A 13 -1.43 1.04 5.17
N SER A 14 -0.53 1.44 6.06
CA SER A 14 -0.16 2.84 6.25
C SER A 14 0.64 3.39 5.08
N LEU A 15 1.43 2.51 4.42
CA LEU A 15 2.13 2.80 3.18
C LEU A 15 1.19 2.92 1.97
N GLY A 16 -0.08 2.50 2.07
CA GLY A 16 -1.01 2.53 0.93
C GLY A 16 -0.64 1.51 -0.15
N LEU A 17 0.01 0.40 0.23
CA LEU A 17 0.39 -0.67 -0.70
C LEU A 17 -0.77 -1.63 -1.00
N ILE A 18 -1.84 -1.59 -0.21
CA ILE A 18 -3.06 -2.36 -0.50
C ILE A 18 -3.98 -1.51 -1.39
N TYR A 19 -4.28 -2.00 -2.58
CA TYR A 19 -5.14 -1.31 -3.54
C TYR A 19 -6.60 -1.73 -3.42
N ASP A 20 -6.84 -3.04 -3.30
CA ASP A 20 -8.20 -3.57 -3.20
C ASP A 20 -8.24 -4.80 -2.31
N ILE A 21 -9.36 -4.96 -1.59
CA ILE A 21 -9.66 -6.17 -0.82
C ILE A 21 -11.09 -6.58 -1.19
N ASN A 22 -11.21 -7.66 -1.94
CA ASN A 22 -12.47 -8.22 -2.34
C ASN A 22 -12.77 -9.49 -1.55
N ILE A 23 -13.84 -9.46 -0.76
CA ILE A 23 -14.31 -10.61 -0.01
C ILE A 23 -15.54 -11.16 -0.74
N SER A 24 -15.42 -12.37 -1.28
CA SER A 24 -16.55 -13.05 -1.90
C SER A 24 -17.62 -13.30 -0.85
N ASN A 25 -18.77 -12.65 -1.02
CA ASN A 25 -19.94 -12.83 -0.16
C ASN A 25 -20.91 -13.84 -0.75
N ASP A 26 -20.36 -14.97 -1.18
CA ASP A 26 -21.15 -16.12 -1.61
C ASP A 26 -21.82 -16.75 -0.38
N GLU A 27 -22.99 -17.38 -0.53
CA GLU A 27 -23.69 -18.10 0.56
C GLU A 27 -22.91 -19.34 1.06
N ALA A 28 -21.66 -19.50 0.62
CA ALA A 28 -20.76 -20.55 1.02
C ALA A 28 -20.43 -20.46 2.53
N PRO A 29 -20.23 -21.63 3.19
CA PRO A 29 -19.89 -21.68 4.62
C PRO A 29 -18.53 -21.06 4.95
N LYS A 30 -17.67 -20.85 3.95
CA LYS A 30 -16.39 -20.19 4.09
C LYS A 30 -16.20 -19.17 2.97
N LYS A 31 -15.60 -18.03 3.30
CA LYS A 31 -15.41 -16.91 2.39
C LYS A 31 -14.12 -17.06 1.58
N LYS A 32 -14.10 -16.47 0.39
CA LYS A 32 -12.87 -16.29 -0.40
C LYS A 32 -12.44 -14.83 -0.31
N VAL A 33 -11.15 -14.59 -0.15
CA VAL A 33 -10.59 -13.24 -0.02
C VAL A 33 -9.56 -13.05 -1.13
N ASN A 34 -9.79 -12.06 -1.99
CA ASN A 34 -8.83 -11.58 -2.98
C ASN A 34 -8.25 -10.26 -2.48
N ILE A 35 -6.92 -10.15 -2.46
CA ILE A 35 -6.22 -8.95 -2.03
C ILE A 35 -5.33 -8.51 -3.18
N VAL A 36 -5.54 -7.30 -3.66
CA VAL A 36 -4.67 -6.68 -4.66
C VAL A 36 -3.76 -5.71 -3.94
N MET A 37 -2.45 -5.92 -4.06
CA MET A 37 -1.44 -5.06 -3.46
C MET A 37 -0.33 -4.72 -4.44
N SER A 38 0.42 -3.66 -4.14
CA SER A 38 1.62 -3.25 -4.86
C SER A 38 2.84 -3.32 -3.97
N LEU A 39 4.03 -3.17 -4.56
CA LEU A 39 5.30 -3.12 -3.83
C LEU A 39 6.01 -1.82 -4.16
N THR A 40 6.83 -1.37 -3.20
CA THR A 40 7.74 -0.23 -3.39
C THR A 40 8.76 -0.50 -4.50
N THR A 41 9.15 -1.77 -4.71
CA THR A 41 10.15 -2.18 -5.71
C THR A 41 9.65 -3.35 -6.57
N PRO A 42 9.70 -3.23 -7.92
CA PRO A 42 9.31 -4.31 -8.82
C PRO A 42 10.28 -5.50 -8.73
N GLY A 43 9.72 -6.72 -8.72
CA GLY A 43 10.49 -7.96 -8.82
C GLY A 43 11.24 -8.39 -7.55
N CYS A 44 10.95 -7.80 -6.39
CA CYS A 44 11.58 -8.23 -5.14
C CYS A 44 10.93 -9.53 -4.63
N SER A 45 11.73 -10.57 -4.39
CA SER A 45 11.30 -11.84 -3.78
C SER A 45 10.59 -11.65 -2.44
N MET A 46 10.85 -10.53 -1.77
CA MET A 46 10.23 -10.12 -0.52
C MET A 46 8.71 -9.93 -0.65
N GLY A 47 8.23 -9.39 -1.77
CA GLY A 47 6.80 -9.12 -1.97
C GLY A 47 5.95 -10.39 -2.03
N GLN A 48 6.47 -11.44 -2.66
CA GLN A 48 5.82 -12.76 -2.63
C GLN A 48 5.81 -13.36 -1.23
N GLN A 49 6.88 -13.15 -0.46
CA GLN A 49 6.96 -13.62 0.92
C GLN A 49 5.94 -12.90 1.81
N MET A 50 5.79 -11.58 1.65
CA MET A 50 4.74 -10.79 2.31
C MET A 50 3.34 -11.24 1.91
N ALA A 51 3.10 -11.44 0.61
CA ALA A 51 1.84 -11.94 0.09
C ALA A 51 1.45 -13.26 0.77
N ASN A 52 2.43 -14.17 0.89
CA ASN A 52 2.22 -15.46 1.52
C ASN A 52 2.00 -15.35 3.04
N ASP A 53 2.68 -14.42 3.72
CA ASP A 53 2.44 -14.13 5.15
C ASP A 53 1.03 -13.59 5.39
N ILE A 54 0.57 -12.65 4.57
CA ILE A 54 -0.82 -12.14 4.59
C ILE A 54 -1.79 -13.29 4.35
N LYS A 55 -1.56 -14.09 3.30
CA LYS A 55 -2.37 -15.27 2.97
C LYS A 55 -2.49 -16.22 4.18
N SER A 56 -1.36 -16.54 4.81
CA SER A 56 -1.29 -17.43 5.96
C SER A 56 -1.97 -16.86 7.21
N LYS A 57 -1.93 -15.54 7.41
CA LYS A 57 -2.67 -14.86 8.49
C LYS A 57 -4.17 -14.84 8.23
N VAL A 58 -4.59 -14.53 7.01
CA VAL A 58 -6.02 -14.44 6.66
C VAL A 58 -6.66 -15.83 6.63
N VAL A 59 -5.99 -16.87 6.13
CA VAL A 59 -6.52 -18.24 6.17
C VAL A 59 -6.63 -18.81 7.59
N LYS A 60 -5.89 -18.26 8.57
CA LYS A 60 -6.06 -18.60 9.99
C LYS A 60 -7.35 -18.05 10.58
N LEU A 61 -8.02 -17.11 9.91
CA LEU A 61 -9.39 -16.74 10.24
C LEU A 61 -10.26 -17.92 9.79
N GLY A 62 -10.84 -18.67 10.75
CA GLY A 62 -11.59 -19.89 10.46
C GLY A 62 -12.80 -19.73 9.52
N GLU A 63 -13.15 -18.48 9.20
CA GLU A 63 -14.20 -18.09 8.27
C GLU A 63 -13.74 -18.00 6.80
N VAL A 64 -12.44 -18.14 6.53
CA VAL A 64 -11.85 -18.00 5.19
C VAL A 64 -11.37 -19.35 4.64
N GLU A 65 -11.81 -19.72 3.44
CA GLU A 65 -11.38 -20.94 2.77
C GLU A 65 -10.15 -20.73 1.91
N THR A 66 -10.21 -19.68 1.08
CA THR A 66 -9.18 -19.40 0.07
C THR A 66 -8.81 -17.94 0.17
N VAL A 67 -7.51 -17.67 0.18
CA VAL A 67 -6.95 -16.34 0.09
C VAL A 67 -6.07 -16.28 -1.14
N ASP A 68 -6.35 -15.35 -2.03
CA ASP A 68 -5.50 -15.01 -3.16
C ASP A 68 -4.94 -13.61 -2.96
N VAL A 69 -3.65 -13.46 -3.27
CA VAL A 69 -2.96 -12.18 -3.14
C VAL A 69 -2.29 -11.91 -4.46
N GLU A 70 -2.81 -10.92 -5.18
CA GLU A 70 -2.31 -10.47 -6.47
C GLU A 70 -1.41 -9.26 -6.28
N ILE A 71 -0.23 -9.29 -6.90
CA ILE A 71 0.72 -8.18 -6.87
C ILE A 71 0.63 -7.45 -8.20
N THR A 72 0.13 -6.22 -8.18
CA THR A 72 0.09 -5.33 -9.34
C THR A 72 1.11 -4.20 -9.21
N PHE A 73 1.70 -3.81 -10.34
CA PHE A 73 2.59 -2.64 -10.45
C PHE A 73 1.98 -1.54 -11.31
N ASP A 74 0.74 -1.74 -11.77
CA ASP A 74 0.00 -0.78 -12.56
C ASP A 74 -1.30 -0.42 -11.84
N PRO A 75 -1.47 0.84 -11.38
CA PRO A 75 -0.50 1.94 -11.43
C PRO A 75 0.68 1.75 -10.45
N PRO A 76 1.87 2.35 -10.73
CA PRO A 76 3.01 2.26 -9.83
C PRO A 76 2.70 2.94 -8.50
N TRP A 77 3.14 2.31 -7.41
CA TRP A 77 2.95 2.87 -6.08
C TRP A 77 3.71 4.20 -5.94
N ASN A 78 3.04 5.21 -5.39
CA ASN A 78 3.64 6.51 -5.09
C ASN A 78 3.56 6.81 -3.59
N PRO A 79 4.58 7.48 -3.01
CA PRO A 79 4.60 7.90 -1.61
C PRO A 79 3.47 8.88 -1.25
N GLU A 80 2.81 9.49 -2.24
CA GLU A 80 1.60 10.30 -2.05
C GLU A 80 0.37 9.47 -1.66
N MET A 81 0.40 8.15 -1.89
CA MET A 81 -0.67 7.21 -1.49
C MET A 81 -0.59 6.83 -0.01
N MET A 82 0.49 7.22 0.68
CA MET A 82 0.65 6.98 2.11
C MET A 82 -0.34 7.80 2.93
N THR A 83 -0.79 7.21 4.03
CA THR A 83 -1.57 7.93 5.05
C THR A 83 -0.75 9.07 5.68
N ASP A 84 -1.43 10.12 6.16
CA ASP A 84 -0.78 11.29 6.78
C ASP A 84 0.16 10.89 7.95
N ASP A 85 -0.21 9.86 8.72
CA ASP A 85 0.61 9.31 9.80
C ASP A 85 1.90 8.65 9.29
N ALA A 86 1.82 7.85 8.23
CA ALA A 86 2.99 7.23 7.60
C ALA A 86 3.93 8.28 6.99
N ARG A 87 3.35 9.28 6.30
CA ARG A 87 4.10 10.39 5.71
C ARG A 87 4.86 11.18 6.78
N LYS A 88 4.22 11.43 7.92
CA LYS A 88 4.82 12.12 9.06
C LYS A 88 5.93 11.30 9.73
N LYS A 89 5.75 9.98 9.87
CA LYS A 89 6.78 9.06 10.38
C LYS A 89 8.02 9.00 9.49
N LEU A 90 7.86 9.11 8.17
CA LEU A 90 8.98 9.12 7.22
C LEU A 90 9.64 10.49 7.04
N GLY A 91 9.15 11.52 7.71
CA GLY A 91 9.70 12.87 7.58
C GLY A 91 9.39 13.54 6.24
N PHE A 92 8.39 13.07 5.49
CA PHE A 92 7.87 13.75 4.31
C PHE A 92 7.05 14.99 4.75
N ASN A 93 7.72 16.00 5.31
CA ASN A 93 7.16 17.34 5.35
C ASN A 93 6.75 17.71 3.92
N ALA A 94 5.51 18.13 3.75
CA ALA A 94 4.94 18.47 2.46
C ALA A 94 5.72 19.61 1.79
N VAL A 95 6.72 19.28 0.96
CA VAL A 95 7.06 20.11 -0.20
C VAL A 95 6.03 19.81 -1.29
N SER A 96 4.85 20.34 -1.02
CA SER A 96 3.77 20.72 -1.92
C SER A 96 4.14 20.75 -3.42
N SER A 97 3.46 19.90 -4.19
CA SER A 97 3.22 20.14 -5.61
C SER A 97 2.37 21.41 -5.78
N THR A 98 3.05 22.54 -6.01
CA THR A 98 2.67 23.78 -6.71
C THR A 98 1.18 24.11 -6.95
N LYS A 99 0.70 25.28 -6.48
CA LYS A 99 0.13 26.39 -7.32
C LYS A 99 -0.52 27.55 -6.54
N LYS A 100 0.09 28.76 -6.58
CA LYS A 100 -0.47 30.02 -7.15
C LYS A 100 0.40 31.26 -6.82
N THR A 101 0.99 31.84 -7.87
CA THR A 101 1.14 33.27 -8.21
C THR A 101 1.51 34.28 -7.10
N GLN A 102 2.67 34.95 -7.23
CA GLN A 102 2.71 36.40 -7.56
C GLN A 102 4.11 36.94 -7.90
N LYS A 103 4.15 37.65 -9.05
CA LYS A 103 5.04 38.73 -9.48
C LYS A 103 6.53 38.43 -9.71
N ILE A 104 6.81 38.21 -11.00
CA ILE A 104 8.04 38.67 -11.65
C ILE A 104 8.16 40.17 -11.35
N LYS A 105 9.18 40.59 -10.62
CA LYS A 105 9.60 41.99 -10.56
C LYS A 105 10.96 42.07 -11.25
N THR A 106 10.93 42.79 -12.36
CA THR A 106 12.04 43.19 -13.24
C THR A 106 13.03 44.14 -12.54
N GLU A 107 14.16 44.36 -13.24
CA GLU A 107 15.25 45.34 -13.06
C GLU A 107 16.29 45.03 -11.98
N TRP A 108 17.61 44.90 -12.25
CA TRP A 108 18.57 45.76 -12.99
C TRP A 108 18.61 47.22 -12.50
N ASP A 109 19.34 47.47 -11.41
CA ASP A 109 20.53 48.36 -11.33
C ASP A 109 21.34 47.97 -10.08
#